data_AF-A0A926CY85-F1
#
_entry.id   AF-A0A926CY85-F1
#
_cell.length_a   1.000
_cell.length_b   1.000
_cell.length_c   1.000
_cell.angle_alpha   90.00
_cell.angle_beta   90.00
_cell.angle_gamma   90.00
#
_symmetry.space_group_name_H-M   'P 1'
#
loop_
_entity.id
_entity.type
_entity.pdbx_description
1 polymer ?
#
loop_
_entity_poly.entity_id
_entity_poly.type
_entity_poly.pdbx_seq_one_letter_code
_entity_poly.pdbx_strand_id
1 'polypeptide(L)'
;MSFECLTPFPAPEKVIIKDVDGDTRVPYERVKSYDDKEFELFIREWVVSLKSRYQVRGFGGAGDKGRDVVAKDEDNHYSYYQCKHYDHPLTPSDMLPEFGKLVYYTYSGEIPLPHEYYILAPMDIGAKLNDLIDTPSSINIMLIKKWDSNCRTKITKEPIDLSPELKSYIESFDFSIIKTKSMLEVIEEHRSTAFYAFRLCISFWRRINSNTR
;
A
#
# COMPACT_ATOMS: atom_id res chain seq x y z
N MET A 1 11.68 18.39 0.80
CA MET A 1 12.72 17.38 1.15
C MET A 1 13.03 16.52 -0.07
N SER A 2 14.30 16.17 -0.29
CA SER A 2 14.72 15.26 -1.36
C SER A 2 14.68 13.80 -0.89
N PHE A 3 14.61 12.87 -1.84
CA PHE A 3 14.64 11.42 -1.61
C PHE A 3 15.87 10.92 -0.83
N GLU A 4 16.96 11.69 -0.84
CA GLU A 4 18.22 11.43 -0.14
C GLU A 4 18.15 11.80 1.35
N CYS A 5 17.19 12.64 1.76
CA CYS A 5 16.94 12.98 3.15
C CYS A 5 16.06 11.94 3.88
N LEU A 6 15.61 10.89 3.17
CA LEU A 6 14.86 9.79 3.77
C LEU A 6 15.81 8.96 4.64
N THR A 7 15.32 8.47 5.79
CA THR A 7 16.12 7.69 6.73
C THR A 7 16.82 6.51 6.03
N PRO A 8 18.07 6.19 6.42
CA PRO A 8 18.82 5.10 5.83
C PRO A 8 18.07 3.78 5.95
N PHE A 9 18.31 2.92 4.96
CA PHE A 9 17.69 1.61 4.76
C PHE A 9 17.49 0.85 6.09
N PRO A 10 16.26 0.48 6.48
CA PRO A 10 16.11 -0.56 7.48
C PRO A 10 16.80 -1.81 6.94
N ALA A 11 17.61 -2.49 7.76
CA ALA A 11 18.28 -3.72 7.33
C ALA A 11 17.23 -4.65 6.71
N PRO A 12 17.54 -5.31 5.58
CA PRO A 12 16.54 -6.09 4.86
C PRO A 12 16.08 -7.20 5.79
N GLU A 13 14.83 -7.12 6.26
CA GLU A 13 14.27 -8.18 7.08
C GLU A 13 14.18 -9.45 6.24
N LYS A 14 14.59 -10.58 6.82
CA LYS A 14 14.42 -11.87 6.18
C LYS A 14 12.93 -12.20 6.15
N VAL A 15 12.28 -11.94 5.01
CA VAL A 15 10.91 -12.39 4.76
C VAL A 15 10.98 -13.85 4.32
N ILE A 16 10.37 -14.73 5.12
CA ILE A 16 10.25 -16.14 4.78
C ILE A 16 8.95 -16.29 4.00
N ILE A 17 9.06 -16.59 2.70
CA ILE A 17 7.91 -16.98 1.91
C ILE A 17 7.45 -18.34 2.44
N LYS A 18 6.17 -18.43 2.84
CA LYS A 18 5.61 -19.67 3.39
C LYS A 18 5.65 -20.76 2.32
N ASP A 19 5.73 -22.02 2.75
CA ASP A 19 5.87 -23.15 1.83
C ASP A 19 4.76 -23.13 0.78
N VAL A 20 5.16 -22.96 -0.48
CA VAL A 20 4.29 -22.92 -1.66
C VAL A 20 4.11 -24.30 -2.27
N ASP A 21 4.88 -25.30 -1.82
CA ASP A 21 4.80 -26.64 -2.38
C ASP A 21 3.48 -27.32 -2.02
N GLY A 22 2.77 -27.81 -3.04
CA GLY A 22 1.44 -28.39 -2.88
C GLY A 22 0.29 -27.41 -2.62
N ASP A 23 0.52 -26.10 -2.61
CA ASP A 23 -0.58 -25.12 -2.51
C ASP A 23 -1.41 -25.11 -3.81
N THR A 24 -2.66 -25.55 -3.74
CA THR A 24 -3.56 -25.64 -4.91
C THR A 24 -4.48 -24.43 -5.06
N ARG A 25 -4.39 -23.43 -4.17
CA ARG A 25 -5.19 -22.22 -4.27
C ARG A 25 -4.87 -21.45 -5.54
N VAL A 26 -5.90 -20.84 -6.13
CA VAL A 26 -5.72 -19.90 -7.23
C VAL A 26 -4.93 -18.67 -6.77
N PRO A 27 -4.18 -17.99 -7.66
CA PRO A 27 -3.27 -16.90 -7.28
C PRO A 27 -3.87 -15.84 -6.36
N TYR A 28 -5.11 -15.42 -6.63
CA TYR A 28 -5.82 -14.43 -5.81
C TYR A 28 -6.04 -14.90 -4.36
N GLU A 29 -6.44 -16.16 -4.15
CA GLU A 29 -6.62 -16.74 -2.82
C GLU A 29 -5.30 -16.99 -2.08
N ARG A 30 -4.19 -17.16 -2.82
CA ARG A 30 -2.85 -17.20 -2.20
C ARG A 30 -2.47 -15.84 -1.64
N VAL A 31 -2.62 -14.77 -2.42
CA VAL A 31 -2.30 -13.39 -2.00
C VAL A 31 -3.11 -12.98 -0.77
N LYS A 32 -4.39 -13.36 -0.68
CA LYS A 32 -5.21 -13.14 0.52
C LYS A 32 -4.66 -13.78 1.80
N SER A 33 -3.90 -14.87 1.66
CA SER A 33 -3.37 -15.61 2.80
C SER A 33 -1.99 -15.17 3.26
N TYR A 34 -1.37 -14.22 2.54
CA TYR A 34 -0.15 -13.58 2.99
C TYR A 34 -0.38 -12.89 4.34
N ASP A 35 0.67 -12.68 5.11
CA ASP A 35 0.62 -11.70 6.20
C ASP A 35 1.02 -10.32 5.69
N ASP A 36 0.90 -9.30 6.53
CA ASP A 36 1.17 -7.90 6.19
C ASP A 36 2.55 -7.73 5.52
N LYS A 37 3.58 -8.40 6.04
CA LYS A 37 4.96 -8.30 5.54
C LYS A 37 5.13 -8.98 4.19
N GLU A 38 4.56 -10.17 4.03
CA GLU A 38 4.58 -10.90 2.77
C GLU A 38 3.78 -10.16 1.68
N PHE A 39 2.67 -9.53 2.05
CA PHE A 39 1.87 -8.71 1.15
C PHE A 39 2.60 -7.45 0.70
N GLU A 40 3.23 -6.70 1.61
CA GLU A 40 4.06 -5.55 1.26
C GLU A 40 5.19 -5.94 0.30
N LEU A 41 5.87 -7.06 0.55
CA LEU A 41 6.92 -7.57 -0.33
C LEU A 41 6.36 -7.91 -1.72
N PHE A 42 5.21 -8.56 -1.80
CA PHE A 42 4.54 -8.87 -3.06
C PHE A 42 4.22 -7.60 -3.86
N ILE A 43 3.67 -6.57 -3.21
CA ILE A 43 3.42 -5.27 -3.85
C ILE A 43 4.73 -4.63 -4.30
N ARG A 44 5.80 -4.68 -3.50
CA ARG A 44 7.10 -4.12 -3.88
C ARG A 44 7.68 -4.80 -5.13
N GLU A 45 7.56 -6.13 -5.24
CA GLU A 45 7.98 -6.87 -6.43
C GLU A 45 7.19 -6.45 -7.68
N TRP A 46 5.89 -6.25 -7.54
CA TRP A 46 5.06 -5.72 -8.62
C TRP A 46 5.47 -4.29 -9.00
N VAL A 47 5.64 -3.37 -8.04
CA VAL A 47 6.00 -1.97 -8.32
C VAL A 47 7.35 -1.88 -9.04
N VAL A 48 8.32 -2.73 -8.69
CA VAL A 48 9.62 -2.81 -9.37
C VAL A 48 9.50 -3.28 -10.82
N SER A 49 8.45 -4.03 -11.17
CA SER A 49 8.24 -4.49 -12.55
C SER A 49 7.61 -3.45 -13.46
N LEU A 50 7.03 -2.40 -12.89
CA LEU A 50 6.42 -1.31 -13.64
C LEU A 50 7.51 -0.47 -14.32
N LYS A 51 7.55 -0.51 -15.64
CA LYS A 51 8.58 0.18 -16.46
C LYS A 51 8.64 1.70 -16.26
N SER A 52 7.55 2.33 -15.83
CA SER A 52 7.48 3.77 -15.57
C SER A 52 7.98 4.16 -14.17
N ARG A 53 8.38 3.19 -13.34
CA ARG A 53 8.77 3.41 -11.96
C ARG A 53 10.26 3.17 -11.79
N TYR A 54 10.93 4.17 -11.24
CA TYR A 54 12.34 4.17 -10.90
C TYR A 54 12.50 4.31 -9.37
N GLN A 55 13.66 3.92 -8.85
CA GLN A 55 14.02 4.10 -7.44
C GLN A 55 12.92 3.65 -6.45
N VAL A 56 12.50 2.38 -6.53
CA VAL A 56 11.50 1.83 -5.62
C VAL A 56 12.12 1.54 -4.25
N ARG A 57 11.47 2.02 -3.18
CA ARG A 57 11.86 1.78 -1.78
C ARG A 57 10.69 1.25 -0.97
N GLY A 58 10.93 0.20 -0.19
CA GLY A 58 10.01 -0.21 0.86
C GLY A 58 10.38 0.45 2.19
N PHE A 59 9.39 0.88 2.97
CA PHE A 59 9.57 1.34 4.34
C PHE A 59 8.78 0.41 5.25
N GLY A 60 9.44 -0.14 6.25
CA GLY A 60 8.79 -0.95 7.28
C GLY A 60 9.00 -0.32 8.65
N GLY A 61 7.95 -0.32 9.47
CA GLY A 61 8.02 -0.01 10.90
C GLY A 61 7.63 1.44 11.28
N ALA A 62 7.81 1.77 12.56
CA ALA A 62 7.26 2.97 13.22
C ALA A 62 7.82 4.34 12.77
N GLY A 63 8.38 4.44 11.55
CA GLY A 63 8.88 5.67 10.93
C GLY A 63 8.54 5.78 9.43
N ASP A 64 7.72 4.88 8.91
CA ASP A 64 7.25 4.88 7.50
C ASP A 64 6.46 6.16 7.14
N LYS A 65 5.79 6.76 8.14
CA LYS A 65 4.89 7.91 8.01
C LYS A 65 3.72 7.60 7.06
N GLY A 66 3.25 6.35 7.05
CA GLY A 66 2.16 5.89 6.17
C GLY A 66 2.57 5.77 4.71
N ARG A 67 3.74 5.18 4.45
CA ARG A 67 4.24 4.90 3.10
C ARG A 67 4.92 3.54 3.11
N ASP A 68 4.28 2.50 2.63
CA ASP A 68 4.88 1.17 2.68
C ASP A 68 5.84 0.95 1.49
N VAL A 69 5.43 1.35 0.29
CA VAL A 69 6.31 1.40 -0.88
C VAL A 69 6.25 2.78 -1.54
N VAL A 70 7.40 3.34 -1.89
CA VAL A 70 7.52 4.60 -2.65
C VAL A 70 8.28 4.31 -3.93
N ALA A 71 7.74 4.77 -5.04
CA ALA A 71 8.42 4.82 -6.32
C ALA A 71 8.55 6.26 -6.79
N LYS A 72 9.48 6.48 -7.71
CA LYS A 72 9.72 7.76 -8.34
C LYS A 72 9.88 7.57 -9.85
N ASP A 73 9.25 8.35 -10.70
CA ASP A 73 9.50 8.23 -12.14
C ASP A 73 10.75 9.04 -12.59
N GLU A 74 11.04 9.02 -13.90
CA GLU A 74 12.17 9.78 -14.48
C GLU A 74 11.98 11.30 -14.30
N ASP A 75 10.73 11.75 -14.26
CA ASP A 75 10.35 13.17 -14.09
C ASP A 75 10.37 13.62 -12.62
N ASN A 76 10.76 12.74 -11.71
CA ASN A 76 10.79 12.95 -10.27
C ASN A 76 9.43 13.03 -9.58
N HIS A 77 8.37 12.53 -10.21
CA HIS A 77 7.07 12.37 -9.57
C HIS A 77 7.08 11.20 -8.59
N TYR A 78 6.53 11.42 -7.41
CA TYR A 78 6.41 10.40 -6.37
C TYR A 78 5.08 9.65 -6.48
N SER A 79 5.15 8.33 -6.42
CA SER A 79 3.99 7.45 -6.25
C SER A 79 4.14 6.67 -4.97
N TYR A 80 3.17 6.80 -4.08
CA TYR A 80 3.12 6.09 -2.81
C TYR A 80 2.15 4.93 -2.91
N TYR A 81 2.50 3.81 -2.30
CA TYR A 81 1.69 2.60 -2.27
C TYR A 81 1.50 2.21 -0.80
N GLN A 82 0.32 2.47 -0.28
CA GLN A 82 -0.11 2.06 1.05
C GLN A 82 -0.83 0.72 0.95
N CYS A 83 -0.20 -0.30 1.51
CA CYS A 83 -0.74 -1.62 1.72
C CYS A 83 -1.56 -1.66 3.03
N LYS A 84 -2.71 -2.33 2.98
CA LYS A 84 -3.49 -2.67 4.17
C LYS A 84 -3.98 -4.11 4.06
N HIS A 85 -3.62 -4.91 5.03
CA HIS A 85 -4.03 -6.30 5.11
C HIS A 85 -5.07 -6.45 6.22
N TYR A 86 -6.32 -6.67 5.80
CA TYR A 86 -7.43 -6.98 6.68
C TYR A 86 -8.18 -8.19 6.10
N ASP A 87 -8.96 -8.85 6.96
CA ASP A 87 -9.83 -9.97 6.59
C ASP A 87 -11.12 -9.54 5.86
N HIS A 88 -11.27 -8.25 5.58
CA HIS A 88 -12.42 -7.66 4.90
C HIS A 88 -11.98 -6.56 3.91
N PRO A 89 -12.84 -6.23 2.92
CA PRO A 89 -12.56 -5.13 2.00
C PRO A 89 -12.41 -3.80 2.73
N LEU A 90 -11.47 -2.95 2.29
CA LEU A 90 -11.16 -1.70 2.99
C LEU A 90 -12.37 -0.78 3.08
N THR A 91 -12.60 -0.24 4.27
CA THR A 91 -13.67 0.72 4.54
C THR A 91 -13.12 2.13 4.71
N PRO A 92 -13.98 3.17 4.63
CA PRO A 92 -13.56 4.54 4.96
C PRO A 92 -12.93 4.66 6.35
N SER A 93 -13.40 3.90 7.34
CA SER A 93 -12.88 3.98 8.71
C SER A 93 -11.44 3.49 8.81
N ASP A 94 -11.05 2.52 8.00
CA ASP A 94 -9.69 1.95 7.95
C ASP A 94 -8.71 2.91 7.28
N MET A 95 -9.19 3.67 6.29
CA MET A 95 -8.35 4.58 5.50
C MET A 95 -8.25 6.00 6.03
N LEU A 96 -9.23 6.47 6.83
CA LEU A 96 -9.17 7.82 7.43
C LEU A 96 -7.86 8.11 8.20
N PRO A 97 -7.33 7.21 9.05
CA PRO A 97 -6.05 7.43 9.72
C PRO A 97 -4.89 7.61 8.72
N GLU A 98 -4.89 6.89 7.61
CA GLU A 98 -3.84 6.97 6.60
C GLU A 98 -3.94 8.24 5.77
N PHE A 99 -5.15 8.68 5.43
CA PHE A 99 -5.37 10.01 4.84
C PHE A 99 -4.92 11.12 5.79
N GLY A 100 -5.19 10.96 7.09
CA GLY A 100 -4.69 11.87 8.13
C GLY A 100 -3.17 11.94 8.18
N LYS A 101 -2.48 10.79 8.12
CA LYS A 101 -1.01 10.73 8.04
C LYS A 101 -0.48 11.41 6.77
N LEU A 102 -1.06 11.08 5.61
CA LEU A 102 -0.64 11.67 4.33
C LEU A 102 -0.71 13.19 4.38
N VAL A 103 -1.84 13.74 4.84
CA VAL A 103 -2.03 15.18 4.94
C VAL A 103 -1.12 15.79 6.00
N TYR A 104 -1.01 15.19 7.19
CA TYR A 104 -0.18 15.74 8.26
C TYR A 104 1.30 15.79 7.89
N TYR A 105 1.84 14.71 7.31
CA TYR A 105 3.27 14.65 6.99
C TYR A 105 3.65 15.46 5.74
N THR A 106 2.70 15.72 4.84
CA THR A 106 2.89 16.67 3.73
C THR A 106 2.78 18.11 4.23
N TYR A 107 1.84 18.39 5.13
CA TYR A 107 1.71 19.67 5.83
C TYR A 107 2.96 20.05 6.63
N SER A 108 3.51 19.11 7.41
CA SER A 108 4.73 19.34 8.21
C SER A 108 6.01 19.38 7.36
N GLY A 109 5.91 19.11 6.05
CA GLY A 109 7.04 19.05 5.13
C GLY A 109 7.95 17.84 5.35
N GLU A 110 7.51 16.88 6.17
CA GLU A 110 8.26 15.68 6.51
C GLU A 110 8.37 14.68 5.36
N ILE A 111 7.42 14.73 4.42
CA ILE A 111 7.40 13.93 3.19
C ILE A 111 7.01 14.84 2.02
N PRO A 112 7.52 14.61 0.80
CA PRO A 112 7.04 15.33 -0.38
C PRO A 112 5.59 14.94 -0.70
N LEU A 113 4.84 15.86 -1.30
CA LEU A 113 3.50 15.59 -1.81
C LEU A 113 3.60 14.60 -2.99
N PRO A 114 2.90 13.45 -2.94
CA PRO A 114 2.90 12.51 -4.04
C PRO A 114 2.00 12.99 -5.19
N HIS A 115 2.31 12.52 -6.39
CA HIS A 115 1.46 12.70 -7.56
C HIS A 115 0.38 11.61 -7.60
N GLU A 116 0.69 10.44 -7.06
CA GLU A 116 -0.24 9.32 -6.95
C GLU A 116 -0.12 8.65 -5.57
N TYR A 117 -1.26 8.33 -4.97
CA TYR A 117 -1.35 7.64 -3.70
C TYR A 117 -2.22 6.38 -3.86
N TYR A 118 -1.57 5.25 -4.09
CA TYR A 118 -2.22 3.95 -4.26
C TYR A 118 -2.61 3.35 -2.91
N ILE A 119 -3.84 2.86 -2.83
CA ILE A 119 -4.33 2.06 -1.71
C ILE A 119 -4.53 0.63 -2.21
N LEU A 120 -3.89 -0.33 -1.55
CA LEU A 120 -3.86 -1.73 -1.96
C LEU A 120 -4.20 -2.64 -0.79
N ALA A 121 -5.08 -3.60 -1.02
CA ALA A 121 -5.45 -4.60 -0.03
C ALA A 121 -5.73 -5.94 -0.70
N PRO A 122 -5.43 -7.09 -0.06
CA PRO A 122 -5.73 -8.40 -0.62
C PRO A 122 -7.23 -8.64 -0.85
N MET A 123 -8.07 -8.02 -0.01
CA MET A 123 -9.53 -8.08 -0.07
C MET A 123 -10.15 -6.93 -0.88
N ASP A 124 -9.32 -6.17 -1.61
CA ASP A 124 -9.69 -4.99 -2.38
C ASP A 124 -10.35 -3.89 -1.51
N ILE A 125 -10.83 -2.83 -2.16
CA ILE A 125 -11.57 -1.76 -1.52
C ILE A 125 -13.07 -2.07 -1.50
N GLY A 126 -13.75 -1.74 -0.41
CA GLY A 126 -15.20 -1.86 -0.31
C GLY A 126 -15.94 -0.76 -1.08
N ALA A 127 -17.17 -1.02 -1.51
CA ALA A 127 -17.98 -0.08 -2.32
C ALA A 127 -18.08 1.32 -1.71
N LYS A 128 -18.30 1.43 -0.39
CA LYS A 128 -18.38 2.74 0.29
C LYS A 128 -17.09 3.55 0.23
N LEU A 129 -15.93 2.88 0.24
CA LEU A 129 -14.65 3.54 0.07
C LEU A 129 -14.44 3.92 -1.40
N ASN A 130 -14.88 3.09 -2.34
CA ASN A 130 -14.86 3.41 -3.76
C ASN A 130 -15.65 4.70 -4.06
N ASP A 131 -16.91 4.78 -3.62
CA ASP A 131 -17.76 5.96 -3.81
C ASP A 131 -17.12 7.22 -3.21
N LEU A 132 -16.42 7.06 -2.09
CA LEU A 132 -15.72 8.15 -1.41
C LEU A 132 -14.50 8.63 -2.21
N ILE A 133 -13.75 7.72 -2.83
CA ILE A 133 -12.60 8.03 -3.69
C ILE A 133 -13.06 8.69 -5.00
N ASP A 134 -14.20 8.27 -5.53
CA ASP A 134 -14.82 8.88 -6.73
C ASP A 134 -15.32 10.32 -6.46
N THR A 135 -15.47 10.70 -5.19
CA THR A 135 -15.80 12.07 -4.78
C THR A 135 -14.76 12.64 -3.81
N PRO A 136 -13.55 13.03 -4.29
CA PRO A 136 -12.43 13.39 -3.42
C PRO A 136 -12.74 14.48 -2.38
N SER A 137 -13.56 15.47 -2.71
CA SER A 137 -13.96 16.55 -1.78
C SER A 137 -14.69 16.03 -0.53
N SER A 138 -15.37 14.89 -0.64
CA SER A 138 -16.02 14.23 0.49
C SER A 138 -15.00 13.67 1.48
N ILE A 139 -13.78 13.33 1.04
CA ILE A 139 -12.69 12.88 1.90
C ILE A 139 -12.27 14.04 2.82
N ASN A 140 -12.09 15.25 2.28
CA ASN A 140 -11.73 16.43 3.08
C ASN A 140 -12.74 16.67 4.20
N ILE A 141 -14.03 16.69 3.85
CA ILE A 141 -15.14 16.90 4.80
C ILE A 141 -15.16 15.79 5.86
N MET A 142 -15.04 14.53 5.44
CA MET A 142 -15.08 13.39 6.36
C MET A 142 -13.86 13.38 7.29
N LEU A 143 -12.68 13.72 6.78
CA LEU A 143 -11.43 13.75 7.53
C LEU A 143 -11.46 14.82 8.62
N ILE A 144 -11.94 16.03 8.30
CA ILE A 144 -12.14 17.12 9.29
C ILE A 144 -13.16 16.69 10.34
N LYS A 145 -14.31 16.16 9.92
CA LYS A 145 -15.40 15.77 10.84
C LYS A 145 -14.99 14.64 11.79
N LYS A 146 -14.15 13.71 11.33
CA LYS A 146 -13.73 12.53 12.10
C LYS A 146 -12.30 12.62 12.59
N TRP A 147 -11.69 13.80 12.59
CA TRP A 147 -10.29 13.97 12.96
C TRP A 147 -10.00 13.45 14.37
N ASP A 148 -10.78 13.90 15.35
CA ASP A 148 -10.59 13.55 16.75
C ASP A 148 -10.76 12.06 17.05
N SER A 149 -11.70 11.39 16.36
CA SER A 149 -12.00 9.98 16.59
C SER A 149 -11.07 9.03 15.82
N ASN A 150 -10.60 9.43 14.63
CA ASN A 150 -9.90 8.52 13.72
C ASN A 150 -8.43 8.88 13.49
N CYS A 151 -8.02 10.14 13.67
CA CYS A 151 -6.71 10.62 13.24
C CYS A 151 -5.85 11.10 14.42
N ARG A 152 -6.43 11.88 15.33
CA ARG A 152 -5.76 12.61 16.41
C ARG A 152 -4.70 11.80 17.15
N THR A 153 -4.99 10.54 17.50
CA THR A 153 -4.09 9.66 18.28
C THR A 153 -3.43 8.55 17.45
N LYS A 154 -3.62 8.54 16.13
CA LYS A 154 -3.16 7.45 15.23
C LYS A 154 -2.08 7.88 14.22
N ILE A 155 -1.68 9.16 14.24
CA ILE A 155 -0.68 9.71 13.31
C ILE A 155 0.73 9.71 13.95
N THR A 156 0.86 10.30 15.14
CA THR A 156 2.08 10.37 15.94
C THR A 156 1.87 9.79 17.33
N LYS A 157 2.96 9.65 18.11
CA LYS A 157 2.87 9.25 19.53
C LYS A 157 2.09 10.27 20.36
N GLU A 158 2.32 11.56 20.09
CA GLU A 158 1.57 12.64 20.72
C GLU A 158 0.28 12.92 19.92
N PRO A 159 -0.82 13.25 20.60
CA PRO A 159 -2.05 13.66 19.91
C PRO A 159 -1.86 14.92 19.07
N ILE A 160 -2.41 14.92 17.85
CA ILE A 160 -2.41 16.10 16.96
C ILE A 160 -3.82 16.70 16.94
N ASP A 161 -3.97 17.86 17.57
CA ASP A 161 -5.20 18.64 17.52
C ASP A 161 -5.37 19.32 16.15
N LEU A 162 -6.62 19.48 15.73
CA LEU A 162 -6.94 20.11 14.45
C LEU A 162 -6.80 21.64 14.55
N SER A 163 -5.57 22.14 14.35
CA SER A 163 -5.30 23.59 14.31
C SER A 163 -6.00 24.25 13.11
N PRO A 164 -6.28 25.57 13.16
CA PRO A 164 -6.86 26.29 12.03
C PRO A 164 -6.06 26.14 10.73
N GLU A 165 -4.73 26.11 10.83
CA GLU A 165 -3.82 25.96 9.68
C GLU A 165 -3.89 24.56 9.09
N LEU A 166 -3.84 23.52 9.93
CA LEU A 166 -3.97 22.13 9.49
C LEU A 166 -5.35 21.88 8.87
N LYS A 167 -6.40 22.44 9.46
CA LYS A 167 -7.76 22.38 8.91
C LYS A 167 -7.82 23.01 7.53
N SER A 168 -7.28 24.22 7.36
CA SER A 168 -7.25 24.90 6.07
C SER A 168 -6.45 24.12 5.03
N TYR A 169 -5.34 23.51 5.44
CA TYR A 169 -4.56 22.62 4.57
C TYR A 169 -5.39 21.41 4.13
N ILE A 170 -6.09 20.74 5.06
CA ILE A 170 -7.01 19.64 4.72
C ILE A 170 -8.10 20.11 3.76
N GLU A 171 -8.71 21.28 3.98
CA GLU A 171 -9.76 21.81 3.08
C GLU A 171 -9.26 22.05 1.65
N SER A 172 -8.00 22.44 1.49
CA SER A 172 -7.37 22.70 0.18
C SER A 172 -6.70 21.47 -0.46
N PHE A 173 -6.54 20.37 0.27
CA PHE A 173 -5.80 19.20 -0.19
C PHE A 173 -6.55 18.48 -1.32
N ASP A 174 -5.87 18.22 -2.44
CA ASP A 174 -6.46 17.50 -3.56
C ASP A 174 -6.30 15.98 -3.39
N PHE A 175 -7.38 15.31 -2.96
CA PHE A 175 -7.43 13.86 -2.84
C PHE A 175 -7.65 13.12 -4.17
N SER A 176 -7.73 13.81 -5.31
CA SER A 176 -7.83 13.16 -6.64
C SER A 176 -6.58 12.33 -7.00
N ILE A 177 -5.48 12.57 -6.28
CA ILE A 177 -4.24 11.78 -6.34
C ILE A 177 -4.42 10.34 -5.86
N ILE A 178 -5.50 10.03 -5.12
CA ILE A 178 -5.76 8.67 -4.67
C ILE A 178 -6.05 7.77 -5.88
N LYS A 179 -5.37 6.63 -5.92
CA LYS A 179 -5.54 5.59 -6.92
C LYS A 179 -5.81 4.25 -6.23
N THR A 180 -6.51 3.37 -6.93
CA THR A 180 -6.79 2.02 -6.49
C THR A 180 -6.52 1.07 -7.62
N LYS A 181 -6.25 -0.18 -7.29
CA LYS A 181 -6.07 -1.25 -8.25
C LYS A 181 -6.53 -2.54 -7.61
N SER A 182 -7.34 -3.31 -8.33
CA SER A 182 -7.76 -4.61 -7.82
C SER A 182 -6.58 -5.56 -7.73
N MET A 183 -6.60 -6.50 -6.79
CA MET A 183 -5.55 -7.50 -6.71
C MET A 183 -5.47 -8.39 -7.95
N LEU A 184 -6.57 -8.59 -8.67
CA LEU A 184 -6.52 -9.32 -9.94
C LEU A 184 -5.68 -8.58 -10.99
N GLU A 185 -5.83 -7.26 -11.11
CA GLU A 185 -4.98 -6.46 -12.00
C GLU A 185 -3.52 -6.46 -11.56
N VAL A 186 -3.26 -6.35 -10.25
CA VAL A 186 -1.89 -6.44 -9.69
C VAL A 186 -1.27 -7.80 -10.02
N ILE A 187 -2.01 -8.90 -9.84
CA ILE A 187 -1.56 -10.26 -10.14
C ILE A 187 -1.28 -10.42 -11.64
N GLU A 188 -2.14 -9.87 -12.50
CA GLU A 188 -1.96 -9.95 -13.95
C GLU A 188 -0.71 -9.20 -14.40
N GLU A 189 -0.45 -8.01 -13.85
CA GLU A 189 0.77 -7.26 -14.14
C GLU A 189 2.02 -7.93 -13.53
N HIS A 190 1.90 -8.49 -12.33
CA HIS A 190 2.97 -9.25 -11.67
C HIS A 190 3.35 -10.50 -12.46
N ARG A 191 2.45 -11.07 -13.29
CA ARG A 191 2.74 -12.19 -14.21
C ARG A 191 3.96 -11.98 -15.09
N SER A 192 4.27 -10.73 -15.44
CA SER A 192 5.43 -10.37 -16.24
C SER A 192 6.78 -10.52 -15.50
N THR A 193 6.74 -10.75 -14.18
CA THR A 193 7.94 -10.85 -13.34
C THR A 193 8.49 -12.26 -13.24
N ALA A 194 9.80 -12.38 -13.02
CA ALA A 194 10.40 -13.65 -12.63
C ALA A 194 9.87 -14.15 -11.27
N PHE A 195 9.40 -13.26 -10.40
CA PHE A 195 8.85 -13.60 -9.07
C PHE A 195 7.50 -14.31 -9.14
N TYR A 196 6.71 -14.07 -10.19
CA TYR A 196 5.42 -14.73 -10.37
C TYR A 196 5.56 -16.25 -10.38
N ALA A 197 6.58 -16.76 -11.09
CA ALA A 197 6.83 -18.19 -11.18
C ALA A 197 7.11 -18.81 -9.79
N PHE A 198 7.78 -18.06 -8.92
CA PHE A 198 8.10 -18.50 -7.57
C PHE A 198 6.89 -18.47 -6.61
N ARG A 199 6.03 -17.45 -6.73
CA ARG A 199 4.92 -17.23 -5.78
C ARG A 199 3.60 -17.87 -6.19
N LEU A 200 3.27 -17.76 -7.47
CA LEU A 200 1.90 -17.95 -7.97
C LEU A 200 1.80 -19.06 -9.01
N CYS A 201 2.91 -19.64 -9.45
CA CYS A 201 2.86 -20.85 -10.27
C CYS A 201 2.40 -22.05 -9.43
N ILE A 202 1.59 -22.91 -10.04
CA ILE A 202 1.24 -24.22 -9.47
C ILE A 202 2.28 -25.20 -9.99
N SER A 203 3.16 -25.68 -9.12
CA SER A 203 4.02 -26.81 -9.41
C SER A 203 3.18 -28.09 -9.46
N PHE A 204 2.75 -28.50 -10.65
CA PHE A 204 2.26 -29.87 -10.87
C PHE A 204 3.45 -30.84 -10.87
N TRP A 205 4.06 -31.10 -9.72
CA TRP A 205 4.87 -32.30 -9.57
C TRP A 205 3.92 -33.48 -9.45
N ARG A 206 3.44 -33.98 -10.59
CA ARG A 206 2.93 -35.35 -10.66
C ARG A 206 4.09 -36.25 -10.28
N ARG A 207 4.07 -36.77 -9.06
CA ARG A 207 4.89 -37.90 -8.65
C ARG A 207 4.51 -39.04 -9.59
N ILE A 208 5.29 -39.24 -10.66
CA ILE A 208 5.18 -40.45 -11.47
C ILE A 208 5.62 -41.55 -10.53
N ASN A 209 4.66 -42.20 -9.86
CA ASN A 209 4.92 -43.49 -9.24
C ASN A 209 5.25 -44.44 -10.38
N SER A 210 6.54 -44.59 -10.66
CA SER A 210 7.08 -45.71 -11.41
C SER A 210 6.88 -46.97 -10.57
N ASN A 211 5.63 -47.45 -10.48
CA ASN A 211 5.36 -48.85 -10.19
C ASN A 211 5.65 -49.64 -11.47
N THR A 212 6.93 -49.73 -11.81
CA THR A 212 7.48 -50.88 -12.51
C THR A 212 7.71 -51.95 -11.47
N ARG A 213 6.79 -52.90 -11.37
CA ARG A 213 7.02 -54.34 -11.21
C ARG A 213 5.71 -55.09 -11.33
#